data_AF-A0A4Q9L971-F1
#
_entry.id   AF-A0A4Q9L971-F1
#
_cell.length_a   1.000
_cell.length_b   1.000
_cell.length_c   1.000
_cell.angle_alpha   90.00
_cell.angle_beta   90.00
_cell.angle_gamma   90.00
#
_symmetry.space_group_name_H-M   'P 1'
#
loop_
_entity.id
_entity.type
_entity.pdbx_description
1 polymer ?
#
loop_
_entity_poly.entity_id
_entity_poly.type
_entity_poly.pdbx_seq_one_letter_code
_entity_poly.pdbx_strand_id
1 'polypeptide(L)'
;MDYYGCSIKGVNNDCCRLKGINNDCYSIKCVNYNSCKLNGVNNYGCSIKGVIYPYRLKAYEMCCMRISYDGTTDDNSEVKESINEILKEINCKDKDKMLKIASYYFNRIKDYTKKELHPFLRHFTTIICCIVYNYCSEEEYKAYHPELLFNLICFGRFVEMYKENEEYNDIVKKIFEDLLPTKSGGFETENFHVYLKDKYEAFTPGILESFNKGDQTDLEVLKKTKIIFDGNSESYLKRILSNATFEIFFCFLGYFKRRYFYEVVVCNVNNRVYDFSLPESFHLYYYLNSATCVSQMEKSAEILLRNMHFMFNNQQYKAVIQFISEKIVAKVLNNQSRVDEIFEFNEN
;
A
#
# COMPACT_ATOMS: atom_id res chain seq x y z
N MET A 1 -21.98 25.19 -5.95
CA MET A 1 -21.05 26.19 -6.53
C MET A 1 -20.40 25.42 -7.64
N ASP A 2 -20.74 25.77 -8.87
CA ASP A 2 -20.60 24.81 -9.97
C ASP A 2 -19.58 25.35 -10.95
N TYR A 3 -18.56 24.54 -11.23
CA TYR A 3 -17.46 24.90 -12.09
C TYR A 3 -17.51 24.01 -13.33
N TYR A 4 -17.95 24.60 -14.45
CA TYR A 4 -18.06 23.92 -15.75
C TYR A 4 -16.91 24.38 -16.65
N GLY A 5 -16.14 23.43 -17.19
CA GLY A 5 -15.08 23.69 -18.17
C GLY A 5 -13.83 24.40 -17.63
N CYS A 6 -13.68 24.49 -16.31
CA CYS A 6 -12.56 25.21 -15.67
C CYS A 6 -11.37 24.30 -15.35
N SER A 7 -10.21 24.90 -15.09
CA SER A 7 -9.07 24.23 -14.46
C SER A 7 -8.86 24.85 -13.07
N ILE A 8 -9.04 24.06 -12.01
CA ILE A 8 -8.93 24.52 -10.63
C ILE A 8 -7.53 24.18 -10.10
N LYS A 9 -6.77 25.19 -9.66
CA LYS A 9 -5.43 24.99 -9.10
C LYS A 9 -5.20 25.82 -7.83
N GLY A 10 -4.61 25.19 -6.80
CA GLY A 10 -4.08 25.90 -5.63
C GLY A 10 -5.14 26.43 -4.66
N VAL A 11 -6.29 25.75 -4.55
CA VAL A 11 -7.37 26.18 -3.67
C VAL A 11 -7.18 25.54 -2.29
N ASN A 12 -7.03 26.36 -1.26
CA ASN A 12 -7.01 25.90 0.13
C ASN A 12 -8.34 26.23 0.81
N ASN A 13 -9.13 25.22 1.14
CA ASN A 13 -10.42 25.35 1.81
C ASN A 13 -10.29 24.86 3.25
N ASP A 14 -9.48 25.51 4.07
CA ASP A 14 -9.38 25.12 5.48
C ASP A 14 -10.70 25.45 6.21
N CYS A 15 -11.21 24.49 6.99
CA CYS A 15 -12.37 24.65 7.90
C CYS A 15 -13.71 25.08 7.25
N CYS A 16 -13.90 24.84 5.95
CA CYS A 16 -15.13 25.23 5.25
C CYS A 16 -16.22 24.14 5.30
N ARG A 17 -17.49 24.53 5.15
CA ARG A 17 -18.61 23.60 4.88
C ARG A 17 -19.01 23.73 3.42
N LEU A 18 -18.78 22.69 2.64
CA LEU A 18 -19.07 22.67 1.21
C LEU A 18 -20.19 21.65 0.94
N LYS A 19 -21.29 22.10 0.32
CA LYS A 19 -22.44 21.27 -0.02
C LYS A 19 -22.85 21.49 -1.48
N GLY A 20 -23.11 20.41 -2.23
CA GLY A 20 -23.62 20.48 -3.60
C GLY A 20 -22.65 21.18 -4.55
N ILE A 21 -21.42 20.68 -4.64
CA ILE A 21 -20.43 21.17 -5.60
C ILE A 21 -20.37 20.17 -6.74
N ASN A 22 -20.73 20.60 -7.94
CA ASN A 22 -20.52 19.83 -9.16
C ASN A 22 -19.34 20.43 -9.91
N ASN A 23 -18.23 19.69 -9.99
CA ASN A 23 -17.04 20.07 -10.74
C ASN A 23 -16.98 19.24 -12.02
N ASP A 24 -17.43 19.83 -13.13
CA ASP A 24 -17.21 19.29 -14.47
C ASP A 24 -16.04 20.05 -15.09
N CYS A 25 -14.86 19.87 -14.49
CA CYS A 25 -13.62 20.57 -14.82
C CYS A 25 -12.67 19.70 -15.67
N TYR A 26 -11.81 20.31 -16.47
CA TYR A 26 -10.76 19.58 -17.21
C TYR A 26 -9.65 19.06 -16.29
N SER A 27 -9.29 19.82 -15.25
CA SER A 27 -8.31 19.38 -14.25
C SER A 27 -8.47 20.06 -12.88
N ILE A 28 -8.21 19.30 -11.81
CA ILE A 28 -8.17 19.76 -10.42
C ILE A 28 -6.80 19.43 -9.85
N LYS A 29 -6.02 20.44 -9.46
CA LYS A 29 -4.65 20.27 -8.95
C LYS A 29 -4.40 21.03 -7.64
N CYS A 30 -3.75 20.38 -6.67
CA CYS A 30 -3.31 21.02 -5.43
C CYS A 30 -4.48 21.68 -4.66
N VAL A 31 -5.56 20.93 -4.41
CA VAL A 31 -6.70 21.42 -3.63
C VAL A 31 -6.69 20.75 -2.25
N ASN A 32 -6.67 21.56 -1.20
CA ASN A 32 -6.66 21.09 0.18
C ASN A 32 -8.03 21.31 0.82
N TYR A 33 -8.61 20.23 1.36
CA TYR A 33 -9.89 20.25 2.08
C TYR A 33 -9.72 19.97 3.58
N ASN A 34 -8.55 20.23 4.15
CA ASN A 34 -8.30 20.00 5.57
C ASN A 34 -9.41 20.59 6.46
N SER A 35 -9.92 19.74 7.36
CA SER A 35 -11.02 20.07 8.28
C SER A 35 -12.34 20.54 7.62
N CYS A 36 -12.54 20.29 6.33
CA CYS A 36 -13.83 20.54 5.67
C CYS A 36 -14.89 19.49 6.00
N LYS A 37 -16.17 19.91 6.03
CA LYS A 37 -17.30 18.99 5.86
C LYS A 37 -17.78 19.05 4.41
N LEU A 38 -17.60 17.96 3.68
CA LEU A 38 -18.00 17.80 2.29
C LEU A 38 -19.29 16.95 2.21
N ASN A 39 -20.34 17.47 1.57
CA ASN A 39 -21.58 16.73 1.31
C ASN A 39 -22.03 16.92 -0.14
N GLY A 40 -22.11 15.84 -0.92
CA GLY A 40 -22.56 15.89 -2.32
C GLY A 40 -21.60 16.68 -3.21
N VAL A 41 -20.32 16.31 -3.19
CA VAL A 41 -19.31 16.84 -4.12
C VAL A 41 -19.12 15.81 -5.23
N ASN A 42 -19.27 16.23 -6.47
CA ASN A 42 -19.14 15.39 -7.65
C ASN A 42 -18.03 15.95 -8.57
N ASN A 43 -17.13 15.11 -9.04
CA ASN A 43 -15.95 15.48 -9.83
C ASN A 43 -15.85 14.67 -11.14
N TYR A 44 -16.98 14.42 -11.78
CA TYR A 44 -17.05 13.61 -13.00
C TYR A 44 -16.14 14.20 -14.10
N GLY A 45 -15.41 13.34 -14.81
CA GLY A 45 -14.56 13.74 -15.95
C GLY A 45 -13.29 14.56 -15.61
N CYS A 46 -12.97 14.78 -14.33
CA CYS A 46 -11.83 15.59 -13.93
C CYS A 46 -10.51 14.79 -13.84
N SER A 47 -9.40 15.34 -14.37
CA SER A 47 -8.05 14.87 -14.02
C SER A 47 -7.64 15.43 -12.65
N ILE A 48 -7.58 14.57 -11.63
CA ILE A 48 -7.32 14.96 -10.23
C ILE A 48 -5.87 14.66 -9.84
N LYS A 49 -5.13 15.64 -9.33
CA LYS A 49 -3.76 15.44 -8.80
C LYS A 49 -3.51 16.25 -7.53
N GLY A 50 -3.07 15.60 -6.45
CA GLY A 50 -2.71 16.27 -5.19
C GLY A 50 -3.90 16.90 -4.46
N VAL A 51 -5.02 16.17 -4.36
CA VAL A 51 -6.17 16.56 -3.54
C VAL A 51 -6.10 15.84 -2.20
N ILE A 52 -6.14 16.59 -1.10
CA ILE A 52 -6.12 16.07 0.26
C ILE A 52 -7.53 16.19 0.84
N TYR A 53 -8.17 15.05 1.10
CA TYR A 53 -9.48 14.99 1.76
C TYR A 53 -9.30 14.73 3.26
N PRO A 54 -10.15 15.33 4.13
CA PRO A 54 -10.15 14.98 5.53
C PRO A 54 -10.73 13.56 5.71
N TYR A 55 -10.01 12.70 6.44
CA TYR A 55 -10.30 11.27 6.71
C TYR A 55 -11.61 10.96 7.47
N ARG A 56 -12.57 11.89 7.51
CA ARG A 56 -13.95 11.62 7.93
C ARG A 56 -14.90 11.67 6.73
N LEU A 57 -14.66 10.81 5.75
CA LEU A 57 -15.72 10.41 4.84
C LEU A 57 -16.77 9.65 5.68
N LYS A 58 -17.92 10.30 5.92
CA LYS A 58 -19.13 9.57 6.31
C LYS A 58 -19.38 8.51 5.23
N ALA A 59 -19.73 7.31 5.68
CA ALA A 59 -19.99 6.13 4.88
C ALA A 59 -20.81 6.48 3.62
N TYR A 60 -20.12 6.57 2.49
CA TYR A 60 -20.69 6.14 1.23
C TYR A 60 -20.21 4.70 1.07
N GLU A 61 -21.15 3.77 0.92
CA GLU A 61 -20.84 2.45 0.36
C GLU A 61 -20.21 2.70 -1.01
N MET A 62 -18.88 2.69 -1.05
CA MET A 62 -18.15 2.74 -2.30
C MET A 62 -18.35 1.38 -2.95
N CYS A 63 -19.05 1.37 -4.09
CA CYS A 63 -19.35 0.17 -4.85
C CYS A 63 -18.05 -0.39 -5.44
N CYS A 64 -17.40 -1.31 -4.74
CA CYS A 64 -16.22 -2.00 -5.24
C CYS A 64 -16.64 -3.05 -6.27
N MET A 65 -16.05 -3.02 -7.47
CA MET A 65 -16.30 -4.06 -8.46
C MET A 65 -15.81 -5.41 -7.91
N ARG A 66 -16.58 -6.46 -8.16
CA ARG A 66 -16.25 -7.83 -7.77
C ARG A 66 -16.45 -8.72 -8.97
N ILE A 67 -15.40 -9.45 -9.32
CA ILE A 67 -15.43 -10.39 -10.44
C ILE A 67 -15.28 -11.79 -9.86
N SER A 68 -16.21 -12.68 -10.22
CA SER A 68 -16.13 -14.07 -9.80
C SER A 68 -14.84 -14.71 -10.31
N TYR A 69 -14.26 -15.60 -9.53
CA TYR A 69 -13.19 -16.45 -10.05
C TYR A 69 -13.79 -17.42 -11.06
N ASP A 70 -13.40 -17.32 -12.33
CA ASP A 70 -13.54 -18.45 -13.23
C ASP A 70 -12.68 -19.57 -12.64
N GLY A 71 -13.31 -20.70 -12.28
CA GLY A 71 -12.72 -21.80 -11.50
C GLY A 71 -11.49 -22.50 -12.12
N THR A 72 -10.80 -21.87 -13.07
CA THR A 72 -9.51 -22.30 -13.59
C THR A 72 -8.44 -22.18 -12.50
N THR A 73 -8.32 -23.26 -11.73
CA THR A 73 -7.19 -23.51 -10.85
C THR A 73 -5.97 -23.82 -11.70
N ASP A 74 -5.19 -22.81 -12.04
CA ASP A 74 -3.81 -23.04 -12.51
C ASP A 74 -3.09 -23.90 -11.46
N ASP A 75 -2.49 -25.00 -11.91
CA ASP A 75 -1.73 -25.90 -11.04
C ASP A 75 -0.54 -25.16 -10.43
N ASN A 76 -0.64 -24.85 -9.15
CA ASN A 76 0.28 -23.98 -8.42
C ASN A 76 0.51 -24.53 -7.01
N SER A 77 0.81 -25.83 -6.93
CA SER A 77 1.11 -26.54 -5.68
C SER A 77 2.22 -25.84 -4.87
N GLU A 78 3.35 -25.48 -5.50
CA GLU A 78 4.47 -24.81 -4.83
C GLU A 78 4.10 -23.44 -4.24
N VAL A 79 3.32 -22.65 -4.98
CA VAL A 79 2.83 -21.35 -4.50
C VAL A 79 1.90 -21.55 -3.29
N LYS A 80 0.99 -22.52 -3.37
CA LYS A 80 0.06 -22.85 -2.29
C LYS A 80 0.80 -23.32 -1.04
N GLU A 81 1.79 -24.20 -1.18
CA GLU A 81 2.59 -24.67 -0.05
C GLU A 81 3.29 -23.50 0.65
N SER A 82 3.95 -22.62 -0.11
CA SER A 82 4.62 -21.46 0.49
C SER A 82 3.65 -20.48 1.15
N ILE A 83 2.47 -20.24 0.56
CA ILE A 83 1.45 -19.38 1.18
C ILE A 83 0.88 -20.05 2.44
N ASN A 84 0.71 -21.37 2.44
CA ASN A 84 0.24 -22.10 3.59
C ASN A 84 1.19 -21.96 4.79
N GLU A 85 2.51 -21.99 4.56
CA GLU A 85 3.50 -21.70 5.62
C GLU A 85 3.35 -20.27 6.17
N ILE A 86 3.11 -19.28 5.30
CA ILE A 86 2.85 -17.89 5.74
C ILE A 86 1.56 -17.83 6.59
N LEU A 87 0.51 -18.55 6.19
CA LEU A 87 -0.77 -18.57 6.89
C LEU A 87 -0.72 -19.32 8.23
N LYS A 88 0.26 -20.20 8.48
CA LYS A 88 0.45 -20.78 9.83
C LYS A 88 0.70 -19.69 10.87
N GLU A 89 1.40 -18.64 10.46
CA GLU A 89 1.83 -17.53 11.31
C GLU A 89 0.79 -16.41 11.45
N ILE A 90 -0.35 -16.50 10.74
CA ILE A 90 -1.42 -15.50 10.76
C ILE A 90 -2.71 -16.15 11.29
N ASN A 91 -3.36 -15.49 12.25
CA ASN A 91 -4.61 -15.97 12.84
C ASN A 91 -5.85 -15.56 12.00
N CYS A 92 -5.97 -16.11 10.78
CA CYS A 92 -7.13 -15.87 9.92
C CYS A 92 -8.32 -16.79 10.29
N LYS A 93 -9.55 -16.28 10.12
CA LYS A 93 -10.79 -17.04 10.41
C LYS A 93 -10.94 -18.29 9.53
N ASP A 94 -10.64 -18.19 8.24
CA ASP A 94 -10.77 -19.28 7.28
C ASP A 94 -9.49 -19.40 6.42
N LYS A 95 -8.55 -20.23 6.88
CA LYS A 95 -7.23 -20.38 6.25
C LYS A 95 -7.32 -20.99 4.85
N ASP A 96 -8.25 -21.91 4.60
CA ASP A 96 -8.39 -22.57 3.30
C ASP A 96 -8.89 -21.59 2.23
N LYS A 97 -9.85 -20.72 2.59
CA LYS A 97 -10.29 -19.65 1.69
C LYS A 97 -9.21 -18.59 1.50
N MET A 98 -8.50 -18.21 2.56
CA MET A 98 -7.36 -17.28 2.44
C MET A 98 -6.28 -17.82 1.51
N LEU A 99 -5.96 -19.11 1.61
CA LEU A 99 -5.00 -19.77 0.75
C LEU A 99 -5.40 -19.66 -0.72
N LYS A 100 -6.67 -19.92 -1.06
CA LYS A 100 -7.19 -19.80 -2.44
C LYS A 100 -7.06 -18.37 -2.97
N ILE A 101 -7.48 -17.39 -2.17
CA ILE A 101 -7.47 -15.97 -2.55
C ILE A 101 -6.06 -15.45 -2.72
N ALA A 102 -5.20 -15.60 -1.72
CA ALA A 102 -3.82 -15.15 -1.78
C ALA A 102 -3.07 -15.82 -2.95
N SER A 103 -3.31 -17.11 -3.18
CA SER A 103 -2.75 -17.82 -4.34
C SER A 103 -3.21 -17.22 -5.66
N TYR A 104 -4.51 -16.91 -5.80
CA TYR A 104 -5.04 -16.28 -7.01
C TYR A 104 -4.37 -14.92 -7.27
N TYR A 105 -4.35 -14.02 -6.28
CA TYR A 105 -3.75 -12.71 -6.43
C TYR A 105 -2.27 -12.81 -6.82
N PHE A 106 -1.50 -13.62 -6.09
CA PHE A 106 -0.07 -13.77 -6.38
C PHE A 106 0.20 -14.40 -7.76
N ASN A 107 -0.60 -15.38 -8.17
CA ASN A 107 -0.48 -15.98 -9.51
C ASN A 107 -0.74 -14.98 -10.63
N ARG A 108 -1.58 -13.97 -10.41
CA ARG A 108 -1.74 -12.88 -11.37
C ARG A 108 -0.60 -11.88 -11.30
N ILE A 109 -0.12 -11.54 -10.11
CA ILE A 109 0.97 -10.57 -9.90
C ILE A 109 2.29 -11.06 -10.55
N LYS A 110 2.62 -12.35 -10.39
CA LYS A 110 3.89 -12.92 -10.85
C LYS A 110 4.14 -12.77 -12.36
N ASP A 111 3.07 -12.68 -13.16
CA ASP A 111 3.15 -12.49 -14.62
C ASP A 111 3.66 -11.09 -15.01
N TYR A 112 3.50 -10.10 -14.12
CA TYR A 112 3.88 -8.71 -14.39
C TYR A 112 5.21 -8.33 -13.71
N THR A 113 5.64 -9.06 -12.69
CA THR A 113 6.81 -8.68 -11.86
C THR A 113 7.99 -9.62 -12.04
N LYS A 114 9.20 -9.10 -11.80
CA LYS A 114 10.45 -9.90 -11.81
C LYS A 114 10.47 -11.03 -10.78
N LYS A 115 11.05 -12.18 -11.17
CA LYS A 115 11.09 -13.42 -10.38
C LYS A 115 11.82 -13.24 -9.05
N GLU A 116 12.84 -12.39 -9.03
CA GLU A 116 13.64 -12.06 -7.86
C GLU A 116 12.81 -11.42 -6.74
N LEU A 117 11.69 -10.77 -7.07
CA LEU A 117 10.78 -10.14 -6.10
C LEU A 117 9.65 -11.07 -5.64
N HIS A 118 9.47 -12.23 -6.28
CA HIS A 118 8.35 -13.13 -6.02
C HIS A 118 8.23 -13.58 -4.56
N PRO A 119 9.33 -13.94 -3.85
CA PRO A 119 9.22 -14.30 -2.42
C PRO A 119 8.66 -13.16 -1.56
N PHE A 120 9.15 -11.94 -1.77
CA PHE A 120 8.68 -10.73 -1.10
C PHE A 120 7.21 -10.43 -1.44
N LEU A 121 6.88 -10.38 -2.73
CA LEU A 121 5.53 -10.05 -3.19
C LEU A 121 4.49 -11.09 -2.76
N ARG A 122 4.85 -12.38 -2.73
CA ARG A 122 3.98 -13.46 -2.22
C ARG A 122 3.65 -13.24 -0.75
N HIS A 123 4.65 -12.92 0.07
CA HIS A 123 4.45 -12.67 1.50
C HIS A 123 3.60 -11.41 1.74
N PHE A 124 3.95 -10.30 1.07
CA PHE A 124 3.21 -9.05 1.17
C PHE A 124 1.75 -9.22 0.72
N THR A 125 1.53 -9.83 -0.44
CA THR A 125 0.18 -10.10 -0.99
C THR A 125 -0.63 -10.97 -0.04
N THR A 126 -0.02 -11.98 0.59
CA THR A 126 -0.70 -12.84 1.57
C THR A 126 -1.16 -12.02 2.77
N ILE A 127 -0.30 -11.16 3.33
CA ILE A 127 -0.68 -10.25 4.42
C ILE A 127 -1.85 -9.35 3.99
N ILE A 128 -1.77 -8.70 2.83
CA ILE A 128 -2.84 -7.81 2.34
C ILE A 128 -4.15 -8.56 2.15
N CYS A 129 -4.12 -9.76 1.55
CA CYS A 129 -5.30 -10.59 1.38
C CYS A 129 -5.90 -10.98 2.73
N CYS A 130 -5.08 -11.37 3.71
CA CYS A 130 -5.54 -11.64 5.07
C CYS A 130 -6.23 -10.42 5.68
N ILE A 131 -5.70 -9.20 5.51
CA ILE A 131 -6.35 -8.00 6.07
C ILE A 131 -7.66 -7.68 5.37
N VAL A 132 -7.68 -7.75 4.03
CA VAL A 132 -8.84 -7.36 3.23
C VAL A 132 -9.97 -8.39 3.30
N TYR A 133 -9.64 -9.67 3.32
CA TYR A 133 -10.63 -10.75 3.21
C TYR A 133 -10.96 -11.43 4.55
N ASN A 134 -10.27 -11.12 5.64
CA ASN A 134 -10.67 -11.68 6.94
C ASN A 134 -12.05 -11.13 7.36
N TYR A 135 -12.87 -11.99 7.96
CA TYR A 135 -14.27 -11.73 8.32
C TYR A 135 -15.20 -11.32 7.16
N CYS A 136 -14.91 -11.78 5.93
CA CYS A 136 -15.84 -11.61 4.80
C CYS A 136 -16.92 -12.71 4.77
N SER A 137 -17.98 -12.44 4.01
CA SER A 137 -19.05 -13.39 3.67
C SER A 137 -18.57 -14.48 2.70
N GLU A 138 -19.34 -15.57 2.59
CA GLU A 138 -19.05 -16.66 1.65
C GLU A 138 -19.04 -16.22 0.18
N GLU A 139 -19.87 -15.24 -0.17
CA GLU A 139 -19.93 -14.68 -1.52
C GLU A 139 -18.69 -13.85 -1.84
N GLU A 140 -18.20 -13.10 -0.85
CA GLU A 140 -16.96 -12.33 -0.96
C GLU A 140 -15.74 -13.20 -1.23
N TYR A 141 -15.70 -14.41 -0.67
CA TYR A 141 -14.62 -15.35 -0.93
C TYR A 141 -14.63 -15.96 -2.34
N LYS A 142 -15.71 -15.77 -3.10
CA LYS A 142 -15.87 -16.26 -4.48
C LYS A 142 -15.57 -15.20 -5.53
N ALA A 143 -15.15 -14.01 -5.13
CA ALA A 143 -14.81 -12.93 -6.04
C ALA A 143 -13.50 -12.20 -5.66
N TYR A 144 -12.77 -11.75 -6.67
CA TYR A 144 -11.66 -10.82 -6.46
C TYR A 144 -12.07 -9.37 -6.68
N HIS A 145 -11.30 -8.48 -6.07
CA HIS A 145 -11.32 -7.04 -6.27
C HIS A 145 -10.32 -6.68 -7.39
N PRO A 146 -10.77 -6.32 -8.60
CA PRO A 146 -9.87 -5.99 -9.71
C PRO A 146 -8.96 -4.81 -9.40
N GLU A 147 -9.46 -3.80 -8.68
CA GLU A 147 -8.70 -2.61 -8.28
C GLU A 147 -7.59 -2.97 -7.28
N LEU A 148 -7.87 -3.86 -6.34
CA LEU A 148 -6.85 -4.37 -5.41
C LEU A 148 -5.75 -5.11 -6.18
N LEU A 149 -6.13 -5.99 -7.12
CA LEU A 149 -5.17 -6.73 -7.93
C LEU A 149 -4.31 -5.79 -8.77
N PHE A 150 -4.94 -4.83 -9.45
CA PHE A 150 -4.26 -3.83 -10.25
C PHE A 150 -3.25 -3.03 -9.42
N ASN A 151 -3.65 -2.54 -8.24
CA ASN A 151 -2.76 -1.76 -7.39
C ASN A 151 -1.64 -2.60 -6.75
N LEU A 152 -1.86 -3.88 -6.48
CA LEU A 152 -0.80 -4.80 -6.05
C LEU A 152 0.22 -5.09 -7.16
N ILE A 153 -0.25 -5.22 -8.42
CA ILE A 153 0.64 -5.28 -9.59
C ILE A 153 1.45 -3.99 -9.70
N CYS A 154 0.79 -2.83 -9.59
CA CYS A 154 1.46 -1.53 -9.64
C CYS A 154 2.51 -1.38 -8.55
N PHE A 155 2.19 -1.82 -7.33
CA PHE A 155 3.13 -1.85 -6.22
C PHE A 155 4.34 -2.74 -6.52
N GLY A 156 4.14 -3.96 -7.02
CA GLY A 156 5.25 -4.83 -7.40
C GLY A 156 6.14 -4.24 -8.50
N ARG A 157 5.55 -3.55 -9.49
CA ARG A 157 6.28 -2.83 -10.53
C ARG A 157 7.02 -1.61 -9.99
N PHE A 158 6.44 -0.89 -9.03
CA PHE A 158 7.12 0.23 -8.35
C PHE A 158 8.35 -0.26 -7.59
N VAL A 159 8.24 -1.39 -6.88
CA VAL A 159 9.36 -2.04 -6.19
C VAL A 159 10.46 -2.46 -7.16
N GLU A 160 10.08 -3.05 -8.30
CA GLU A 160 11.03 -3.36 -9.37
C GLU A 160 11.79 -2.13 -9.85
N MET A 161 11.07 -1.04 -10.11
CA MET A 161 11.66 0.19 -10.61
C MET A 161 12.70 0.78 -9.66
N TYR A 162 12.33 1.01 -8.40
CA TYR A 162 13.25 1.66 -7.46
C TYR A 162 14.39 0.74 -7.02
N LYS A 163 14.26 -0.59 -7.11
CA LYS A 163 15.38 -1.50 -6.83
C LYS A 163 16.37 -1.59 -7.99
N GLU A 164 15.98 -1.23 -9.21
CA GLU A 164 16.82 -1.40 -10.41
C GLU A 164 17.37 -0.10 -10.98
N ASN A 165 16.69 1.01 -10.75
CA ASN A 165 17.12 2.31 -11.21
C ASN A 165 17.63 3.14 -10.03
N GLU A 166 18.91 3.51 -10.09
CA GLU A 166 19.63 4.26 -9.05
C GLU A 166 18.95 5.62 -8.73
N GLU A 167 18.46 6.34 -9.75
CA GLU A 167 17.77 7.63 -9.55
C GLU A 167 16.52 7.44 -8.67
N TYR A 168 15.69 6.45 -9.00
CA TYR A 168 14.44 6.19 -8.25
C TYR A 168 14.73 5.55 -6.90
N ASN A 169 15.81 4.78 -6.79
CA ASN A 169 16.31 4.25 -5.54
C ASN A 169 16.65 5.37 -4.55
N ASP A 170 17.41 6.36 -5.01
CA ASP A 170 17.82 7.52 -4.20
C ASP A 170 16.63 8.36 -3.76
N ILE A 171 15.63 8.53 -4.63
CA ILE A 171 14.38 9.21 -4.27
C ILE A 171 13.63 8.44 -3.18
N VAL A 172 13.49 7.12 -3.32
CA VAL A 172 12.80 6.27 -2.34
C VAL A 172 13.54 6.25 -1.00
N LYS A 173 14.88 6.20 -1.01
CA LYS A 173 15.70 6.33 0.19
C LYS A 173 15.44 7.63 0.93
N LYS A 174 15.43 8.78 0.23
CA LYS A 174 15.12 10.09 0.82
C LYS A 174 13.71 10.17 1.41
N ILE A 175 12.72 9.63 0.68
CA ILE A 175 11.32 9.57 1.16
C ILE A 175 11.24 8.84 2.50
N PHE A 176 12.00 7.74 2.64
CA PHE A 176 12.02 6.93 3.86
C PHE A 176 12.90 7.52 4.96
N GLU A 177 14.03 8.11 4.62
CA GLU A 177 14.94 8.79 5.55
C GLU A 177 14.18 9.85 6.36
N ASP A 178 13.36 10.68 5.71
CA ASP A 178 12.51 11.69 6.35
C ASP A 178 11.47 11.09 7.31
N LEU A 179 11.06 9.83 7.11
CA LEU A 179 10.13 9.15 8.01
C LEU A 179 10.81 8.74 9.32
N LEU A 180 12.08 8.31 9.27
CA LEU A 180 12.80 7.76 10.43
C LEU A 180 12.75 8.69 11.66
N PRO A 181 13.14 9.97 11.59
CA PRO A 181 13.20 10.86 12.73
C PRO A 181 11.84 11.46 13.15
N THR A 182 10.77 11.25 12.37
CA THR A 182 9.50 11.96 12.57
C THR A 182 8.71 11.43 13.76
N LYS A 183 8.35 12.26 14.74
CA LYS A 183 7.41 11.87 15.81
C LYS A 183 6.06 11.50 15.21
N SER A 184 5.70 10.21 15.23
CA SER A 184 4.35 9.79 14.82
C SER A 184 3.87 8.58 15.61
N GLY A 185 2.81 8.73 16.40
CA GLY A 185 2.12 7.60 17.02
C GLY A 185 2.95 6.88 18.10
N GLY A 186 3.03 5.54 18.12
CA GLY A 186 3.70 4.73 19.17
C GLY A 186 5.21 4.92 19.27
N PHE A 187 5.78 5.74 18.38
CA PHE A 187 7.14 6.25 18.42
C PHE A 187 7.22 7.60 19.19
N GLU A 188 6.12 8.08 19.76
CA GLU A 188 5.98 9.33 20.55
C GLU A 188 6.50 9.23 21.99
N THR A 189 7.07 8.09 22.43
CA THR A 189 7.70 8.08 23.75
C THR A 189 8.90 9.02 23.74
N GLU A 190 9.03 9.84 24.79
CA GLU A 190 10.13 10.81 25.00
C GLU A 190 11.51 10.23 24.68
N ASN A 191 11.63 8.90 24.76
CA ASN A 191 12.80 8.11 24.44
C ASN A 191 13.33 8.24 23.01
N PHE A 192 12.49 8.46 21.99
CA PHE A 192 13.00 8.49 20.61
C PHE A 192 14.02 9.63 20.41
N HIS A 193 13.64 10.85 20.81
CA HIS A 193 14.53 12.00 20.63
C HIS A 193 15.63 12.11 21.69
N VAL A 194 15.41 11.55 22.88
CA VAL A 194 16.37 11.65 23.99
C VAL A 194 17.42 10.55 23.94
N TYR A 195 17.06 9.31 23.55
CA TYR A 195 17.95 8.16 23.65
C TYR A 195 18.28 7.48 22.31
N LEU A 196 17.42 7.63 21.30
CA LEU A 196 17.54 6.84 20.07
C LEU A 196 17.93 7.66 18.85
N LYS A 197 17.79 9.00 18.85
CA LYS A 197 18.08 9.86 17.69
C LYS A 197 19.48 9.64 17.13
N ASP A 198 20.52 9.81 17.95
CA ASP A 198 21.92 9.67 17.51
C ASP A 198 22.21 8.24 17.02
N LYS A 199 21.53 7.23 17.59
CA LYS A 199 21.67 5.85 17.16
C LYS A 199 20.97 5.61 15.83
N TYR A 200 19.76 6.13 15.67
CA TYR A 200 19.08 6.10 14.38
C TYR A 200 19.91 6.77 13.29
N GLU A 201 20.50 7.93 13.56
CA GLU A 201 21.41 8.61 12.63
C GLU A 201 22.61 7.71 12.29
N ALA A 202 23.21 7.04 13.28
CA ALA A 202 24.30 6.10 13.05
C ALA A 202 23.90 4.84 12.25
N PHE A 203 22.67 4.34 12.44
CA PHE A 203 22.14 3.17 11.71
C PHE A 203 21.53 3.54 10.34
N THR A 204 21.27 4.84 10.07
CA THR A 204 20.58 5.31 8.86
C THR A 204 21.23 4.80 7.57
N PRO A 205 22.57 4.83 7.38
CA PRO A 205 23.19 4.29 6.18
C PRO A 205 22.80 2.83 5.90
N GLY A 206 22.92 1.94 6.89
CA GLY A 206 22.53 0.53 6.74
C GLY A 206 21.03 0.32 6.58
N ILE A 207 20.20 1.18 7.21
CA ILE A 207 18.75 1.19 6.96
C ILE A 207 18.46 1.54 5.50
N LEU A 208 19.15 2.53 4.91
CA LEU A 208 18.94 2.92 3.52
C LEU A 208 19.49 1.90 2.53
N GLU A 209 20.56 1.18 2.88
CA GLU A 209 21.07 0.05 2.09
C GLU A 209 20.04 -1.06 1.90
N SER A 210 19.07 -1.19 2.81
CA SER A 210 17.98 -2.16 2.67
C SER A 210 17.02 -1.91 1.48
N PHE A 211 17.16 -0.79 0.78
CA PHE A 211 16.45 -0.51 -0.47
C PHE A 211 17.23 -0.94 -1.72
N ASN A 212 18.48 -1.36 -1.56
CA ASN A 212 19.33 -1.75 -2.69
C ASN A 212 18.84 -3.04 -3.35
N LYS A 213 19.25 -3.22 -4.61
CA LYS A 213 19.02 -4.46 -5.36
C LYS A 213 19.64 -5.65 -4.63
N GLY A 214 18.90 -6.76 -4.54
CA GLY A 214 19.36 -8.00 -3.94
C GLY A 214 19.22 -8.07 -2.41
N ASP A 215 19.06 -6.94 -1.72
CA ASP A 215 18.82 -6.92 -0.27
C ASP A 215 17.50 -7.62 0.10
N GLN A 216 17.57 -8.43 1.15
CA GLN A 216 16.46 -9.29 1.61
C GLN A 216 15.74 -8.74 2.83
N THR A 217 16.12 -7.57 3.35
CA THR A 217 15.57 -7.00 4.57
C THR A 217 14.06 -6.78 4.45
N ASP A 218 13.56 -6.34 3.30
CA ASP A 218 12.11 -6.20 3.06
C ASP A 218 11.37 -7.53 3.28
N LEU A 219 11.94 -8.65 2.84
CA LEU A 219 11.36 -9.98 3.06
C LEU A 219 11.48 -10.40 4.52
N GLU A 220 12.61 -10.14 5.18
CA GLU A 220 12.81 -10.44 6.59
C GLU A 220 11.85 -9.65 7.50
N VAL A 221 11.63 -8.37 7.21
CA VAL A 221 10.62 -7.53 7.88
C VAL A 221 9.25 -8.20 7.82
N LEU A 222 8.86 -8.71 6.64
CA LEU A 222 7.57 -9.36 6.46
C LEU A 222 7.50 -10.71 7.19
N LYS A 223 8.54 -11.56 7.11
CA LYS A 223 8.60 -12.83 7.87
C LYS A 223 8.50 -12.63 9.38
N LYS A 224 9.04 -11.52 9.88
CA LYS A 224 9.00 -11.14 11.30
C LYS A 224 7.67 -10.50 11.69
N THR A 225 6.85 -10.09 10.73
CA THR A 225 5.55 -9.44 10.97
C THR A 225 4.47 -10.48 11.26
N LYS A 226 3.86 -10.39 12.45
CA LYS A 226 2.72 -11.23 12.87
C LYS A 226 1.47 -10.38 12.97
N ILE A 227 0.48 -10.69 12.14
CA ILE A 227 -0.80 -10.00 12.12
C ILE A 227 -1.77 -10.70 13.06
N ILE A 228 -2.27 -9.96 14.06
CA ILE A 228 -3.25 -10.45 15.03
C ILE A 228 -4.58 -9.72 14.79
N PHE A 229 -5.63 -10.50 14.58
CA PHE A 229 -7.00 -10.05 14.57
C PHE A 229 -7.60 -10.31 15.96
N ASP A 230 -7.81 -9.25 16.74
CA ASP A 230 -8.35 -9.34 18.10
C ASP A 230 -9.82 -8.92 18.11
N GLY A 231 -10.73 -9.88 18.26
CA GLY A 231 -12.19 -9.66 18.27
C GLY A 231 -12.90 -9.93 16.93
N ASN A 232 -14.23 -9.82 16.95
CA ASN A 232 -15.13 -10.16 15.83
C ASN A 232 -15.47 -8.99 14.89
N SER A 233 -14.77 -7.86 15.03
CA SER A 233 -15.04 -6.65 14.24
C SER A 233 -14.15 -6.58 12.99
N GLU A 234 -14.72 -6.05 11.92
CA GLU A 234 -14.00 -5.71 10.70
C GLU A 234 -12.87 -4.72 11.00
N SER A 235 -11.66 -5.02 10.53
CA SER A 235 -10.53 -4.11 10.73
C SER A 235 -10.74 -2.84 9.91
N TYR A 236 -10.52 -1.68 10.52
CA TYR A 236 -10.55 -0.40 9.82
C TYR A 236 -9.55 -0.35 8.64
N LEU A 237 -8.46 -1.12 8.72
CA LEU A 237 -7.49 -1.26 7.62
C LEU A 237 -8.04 -2.01 6.42
N LYS A 238 -9.03 -2.90 6.58
CA LYS A 238 -9.69 -3.54 5.43
C LYS A 238 -10.20 -2.49 4.48
N ARG A 239 -10.91 -1.47 5.00
CA ARG A 239 -11.46 -0.40 4.17
C ARG A 239 -10.39 0.41 3.43
N ILE A 240 -9.26 0.68 4.10
CA ILE A 240 -8.15 1.41 3.49
C ILE A 240 -7.48 0.56 2.40
N LEU A 241 -7.16 -0.69 2.72
CA LEU A 241 -6.35 -1.55 1.86
C LEU A 241 -7.15 -2.16 0.70
N SER A 242 -8.48 -2.30 0.82
CA SER A 242 -9.32 -2.80 -0.28
C SER A 242 -9.25 -1.92 -1.53
N ASN A 243 -9.04 -0.61 -1.34
CA ASN A 243 -8.97 0.40 -2.41
C ASN A 243 -7.63 1.14 -2.40
N ALA A 244 -6.61 0.57 -1.78
CA ALA A 244 -5.30 1.21 -1.66
C ALA A 244 -4.66 1.36 -3.04
N THR A 245 -4.09 2.54 -3.29
CA THR A 245 -3.18 2.74 -4.42
C THR A 245 -1.83 2.08 -4.15
N PHE A 246 -0.96 1.98 -5.17
CA PHE A 246 0.37 1.43 -4.96
C PHE A 246 1.21 2.25 -3.96
N GLU A 247 0.98 3.56 -3.88
CA GLU A 247 1.63 4.43 -2.88
C GLU A 247 1.18 4.08 -1.46
N ILE A 248 -0.11 3.77 -1.27
CA ILE A 248 -0.63 3.32 0.04
C ILE A 248 0.01 1.99 0.43
N PHE A 249 0.19 1.05 -0.52
CA PHE A 249 0.91 -0.20 -0.24
C PHE A 249 2.38 0.05 0.11
N PHE A 250 3.06 0.94 -0.61
CA PHE A 250 4.41 1.36 -0.28
C PHE A 250 4.49 1.99 1.12
N CYS A 251 3.53 2.83 1.48
CA CYS A 251 3.43 3.43 2.81
C CYS A 251 3.24 2.38 3.90
N PHE A 252 2.42 1.36 3.62
CA PHE A 252 2.16 0.26 4.54
C PHE A 252 3.41 -0.62 4.77
N LEU A 253 4.16 -0.92 3.69
CA LEU A 253 5.48 -1.55 3.81
C LEU A 253 6.42 -0.68 4.64
N GLY A 254 6.46 0.62 4.37
CA GLY A 254 7.31 1.57 5.08
C GLY A 254 7.04 1.60 6.58
N TYR A 255 5.78 1.47 6.99
CA TYR A 255 5.43 1.35 8.41
C TYR A 255 6.02 0.08 9.05
N PHE A 256 5.86 -1.09 8.42
CA PHE A 256 6.44 -2.34 8.94
C PHE A 256 7.96 -2.26 9.04
N LYS A 257 8.59 -1.72 7.99
CA LYS A 257 10.04 -1.55 7.89
C LYS A 257 10.56 -0.60 8.96
N ARG A 258 9.88 0.52 9.19
CA ARG A 258 10.23 1.46 10.26
C ARG A 258 10.14 0.83 11.64
N ARG A 259 9.06 0.11 11.93
CA ARG A 259 8.87 -0.56 13.22
C ARG A 259 9.92 -1.65 13.44
N TYR A 260 10.30 -2.38 12.40
CA TYR A 260 11.41 -3.33 12.45
C TYR A 260 12.73 -2.66 12.85
N PHE A 261 13.12 -1.59 12.15
CA PHE A 261 14.37 -0.90 12.47
C PHE A 261 14.35 -0.21 13.83
N TYR A 262 13.17 0.20 14.30
CA TYR A 262 13.03 0.64 15.69
C TYR A 262 13.43 -0.44 16.68
N GLU A 263 12.91 -1.65 16.52
CA GLU A 263 13.26 -2.75 17.41
C GLU A 263 14.74 -3.14 17.26
N VAL A 264 15.30 -3.12 16.05
CA VAL A 264 16.75 -3.35 15.82
C VAL A 264 17.59 -2.34 16.62
N VAL A 265 17.27 -1.05 16.48
CA VAL A 265 18.00 0.02 17.18
C VAL A 265 17.82 -0.11 18.69
N VAL A 266 16.61 -0.42 19.18
CA VAL A 266 16.31 -0.59 20.61
C VAL A 266 17.04 -1.79 21.21
N CYS A 267 17.04 -2.94 20.54
CA CYS A 267 17.72 -4.14 21.02
C CYS A 267 19.25 -3.97 21.03
N ASN A 268 19.79 -3.18 20.10
CA ASN A 268 21.23 -2.92 19.98
C ASN A 268 21.71 -1.63 20.66
N VAL A 269 20.88 -0.99 21.50
CA VAL A 269 21.23 0.26 22.20
C VAL A 269 22.60 0.16 22.90
N ASN A 270 22.96 -0.97 23.49
CA ASN A 270 24.22 -1.09 24.22
C ASN A 270 25.38 -1.70 23.41
N ASN A 271 25.16 -2.03 22.13
CA ASN A 271 26.13 -2.73 21.31
C ASN A 271 26.91 -1.76 20.41
N ARG A 272 28.23 -1.90 20.33
CA ARG A 272 29.09 -1.10 19.43
C ARG A 272 29.19 -1.69 18.02
N VAL A 273 28.69 -2.91 17.84
CA VAL A 273 28.59 -3.60 16.56
C VAL A 273 27.18 -3.40 16.02
N TYR A 274 27.08 -2.81 14.83
CA TYR A 274 25.82 -2.56 14.14
C TYR A 274 25.31 -3.86 13.50
N ASP A 275 24.62 -4.68 14.28
CA ASP A 275 23.87 -5.83 13.77
C ASP A 275 22.46 -5.36 13.37
N PHE A 276 22.13 -5.50 12.08
CA PHE A 276 20.83 -5.10 11.52
C PHE A 276 19.78 -6.22 11.58
N SER A 277 20.09 -7.32 12.27
CA SER A 277 19.17 -8.44 12.44
C SER A 277 18.49 -8.43 13.82
N LEU A 278 17.27 -8.96 13.86
CA LEU A 278 16.59 -9.32 15.10
C LEU A 278 16.77 -10.81 15.35
N PRO A 279 16.82 -11.25 16.62
CA PRO A 279 16.90 -12.68 16.97
C PRO A 279 15.85 -13.51 16.23
N GLU A 280 16.17 -14.76 15.91
CA GLU A 280 15.27 -15.67 15.17
C GLU A 280 13.88 -15.77 15.80
N SER A 281 13.82 -15.85 17.13
CA SER A 281 12.59 -15.91 17.93
C SER A 281 11.79 -14.61 18.03
N PHE A 282 12.34 -13.48 17.57
CA PHE A 282 11.69 -12.18 17.69
C PHE A 282 10.59 -12.02 16.63
N HIS A 283 9.44 -11.49 17.06
CA HIS A 283 8.29 -11.24 16.20
C HIS A 283 7.68 -9.86 16.46
N LEU A 284 7.33 -9.16 15.39
CA LEU A 284 6.63 -7.88 15.41
C LEU A 284 5.13 -8.13 15.38
N TYR A 285 4.47 -8.00 16.52
CA TYR A 285 3.03 -8.22 16.63
C TYR A 285 2.25 -6.95 16.29
N TYR A 286 1.31 -7.07 15.34
CA TYR A 286 0.42 -5.97 14.93
C TYR A 286 -1.04 -6.36 15.17
N TYR A 287 -1.66 -5.69 16.13
CA TYR A 287 -3.06 -5.88 16.51
C TYR A 287 -3.94 -4.95 15.68
N LEU A 288 -4.56 -5.47 14.62
CA LEU A 288 -5.24 -4.64 13.62
C LEU A 288 -6.58 -4.05 14.08
N ASN A 289 -7.12 -4.54 15.19
CA ASN A 289 -8.32 -3.99 15.82
C ASN A 289 -7.99 -2.98 16.93
N SER A 290 -6.70 -2.79 17.24
CA SER A 290 -6.25 -1.71 18.13
C SER A 290 -6.31 -0.38 17.40
N ALA A 291 -7.18 0.53 17.87
CA ALA A 291 -7.28 1.89 17.35
C ALA A 291 -5.91 2.60 17.36
N THR A 292 -5.07 2.30 18.35
CA THR A 292 -3.72 2.83 18.46
C THR A 292 -2.84 2.33 17.31
N CYS A 293 -2.81 1.03 17.02
CA CYS A 293 -2.02 0.45 15.93
C CYS A 293 -2.41 1.07 14.57
N VAL A 294 -3.73 1.12 14.30
CA VAL A 294 -4.27 1.69 13.06
C VAL A 294 -3.91 3.17 12.92
N SER A 295 -4.08 3.97 13.98
CA SER A 295 -3.73 5.39 13.95
C SER A 295 -2.24 5.62 13.69
N GLN A 296 -1.36 4.75 14.19
CA GLN A 296 0.08 4.83 13.92
C GLN A 296 0.42 4.54 12.46
N MET A 297 -0.23 3.54 11.88
CA MET A 297 -0.12 3.21 10.45
C MET A 297 -0.58 4.39 9.59
N GLU A 298 -1.75 4.98 9.90
CA GLU A 298 -2.28 6.14 9.19
C GLU A 298 -1.33 7.34 9.24
N LYS A 299 -0.84 7.71 10.43
CA LYS A 299 0.11 8.83 10.57
C LYS A 299 1.39 8.59 9.76
N SER A 300 1.93 7.37 9.78
CA SER A 300 3.14 7.02 9.02
C SER A 300 2.89 7.07 7.51
N ALA A 301 1.71 6.61 7.08
CA ALA A 301 1.31 6.67 5.69
C ALA A 301 1.11 8.11 5.20
N GLU A 302 0.50 8.99 6.00
CA GLU A 302 0.36 10.41 5.66
C GLU A 302 1.73 11.08 5.43
N ILE A 303 2.71 10.81 6.29
CA ILE A 303 4.07 11.33 6.15
C ILE A 303 4.72 10.81 4.87
N LEU A 304 4.68 9.50 4.62
CA LEU A 304 5.30 8.91 3.44
C LEU A 304 4.63 9.40 2.15
N LEU A 305 3.30 9.47 2.09
CA LEU A 305 2.57 10.04 0.95
C LEU A 305 2.97 11.49 0.68
N ARG A 306 3.04 12.29 1.74
CA ARG A 306 3.47 13.69 1.64
C ARG A 306 4.90 13.76 1.08
N ASN A 307 5.81 12.94 1.60
CA ASN A 307 7.19 12.90 1.14
C ASN A 307 7.28 12.43 -0.32
N MET A 308 6.52 11.41 -0.72
CA MET A 308 6.42 10.97 -2.12
C MET A 308 6.00 12.12 -3.04
N HIS A 309 4.97 12.90 -2.64
CA HIS A 309 4.51 14.04 -3.42
C HIS A 309 5.53 15.17 -3.55
N PHE A 310 6.38 15.38 -2.54
CA PHE A 310 7.40 16.42 -2.57
C PHE A 310 8.68 15.98 -3.30
N MET A 311 9.07 14.71 -3.17
CA MET A 311 10.33 14.21 -3.70
C MET A 311 10.25 13.83 -5.17
N PHE A 312 9.09 13.35 -5.64
CA PHE A 312 8.90 13.09 -7.07
C PHE A 312 8.46 14.35 -7.81
N ASN A 313 9.27 14.79 -8.77
CA ASN A 313 8.81 15.82 -9.70
C ASN A 313 7.83 15.23 -10.75
N ASN A 314 7.19 16.10 -11.53
CA ASN A 314 6.19 15.68 -12.51
C ASN A 314 6.74 14.72 -13.59
N GLN A 315 7.99 14.90 -14.03
CA GLN A 315 8.62 14.06 -15.06
C GLN A 315 8.97 12.69 -14.49
N GLN A 316 9.56 12.65 -13.29
CA GLN A 316 9.91 11.40 -12.60
C GLN A 316 8.65 10.59 -12.28
N TYR A 317 7.61 11.23 -11.73
CA TYR A 317 6.36 10.51 -11.45
C TYR A 317 5.69 10.01 -12.73
N LYS A 318 5.77 10.77 -13.84
CA LYS A 318 5.29 10.29 -15.15
C LYS A 318 6.04 9.04 -15.59
N ALA A 319 7.37 9.01 -15.43
CA ALA A 319 8.18 7.84 -15.76
C ALA A 319 7.85 6.64 -14.86
N VAL A 320 7.55 6.85 -13.58
CA VAL A 320 7.03 5.80 -12.68
C VAL A 320 5.75 5.18 -13.24
N ILE A 321 4.76 6.01 -13.55
CA ILE A 321 3.48 5.54 -14.08
C ILE A 321 3.67 4.83 -15.43
N GLN A 322 4.55 5.33 -16.30
CA GLN A 322 4.87 4.68 -17.57
C GLN A 322 5.47 3.29 -17.36
N PHE A 323 6.48 3.15 -16.50
CA PHE A 323 7.13 1.87 -16.20
C PHE A 323 6.17 0.84 -15.59
N ILE A 324 5.31 1.30 -14.68
CA ILE A 324 4.28 0.47 -14.05
C ILE A 324 3.28 -0.04 -15.10
N SER A 325 2.83 0.86 -15.98
CA SER A 325 1.75 0.57 -16.94
C SER A 325 2.23 -0.24 -18.15
N GLU A 326 3.52 -0.19 -18.49
CA GLU A 326 4.08 -0.75 -19.73
C GLU A 326 3.63 -2.19 -20.02
N LYS A 327 3.83 -3.11 -19.07
CA LYS A 327 3.45 -4.52 -19.25
C LYS A 327 1.94 -4.74 -19.33
N ILE A 328 1.16 -3.92 -18.63
CA ILE A 328 -0.30 -4.01 -18.62
C ILE A 328 -0.81 -3.56 -20.00
N VAL A 329 -0.36 -2.40 -20.47
CA VAL A 329 -0.71 -1.85 -21.78
C VAL A 329 -0.26 -2.78 -22.90
N ALA A 330 0.98 -3.29 -22.86
CA ALA A 330 1.47 -4.24 -23.86
C ALA A 330 0.59 -5.50 -23.95
N LYS A 331 0.15 -6.03 -22.81
CA LYS A 331 -0.74 -7.20 -22.78
C LYS A 331 -2.13 -6.88 -23.33
N VAL A 332 -2.67 -5.70 -23.06
CA VAL A 332 -3.97 -5.27 -23.61
C VAL A 332 -3.87 -5.08 -25.12
N LEU A 333 -2.86 -4.35 -25.60
CA LEU A 333 -2.66 -4.07 -27.03
C LEU A 333 -2.36 -5.34 -27.84
N ASN A 334 -1.59 -6.28 -27.28
CA ASN A 334 -1.32 -7.56 -27.95
C ASN A 334 -2.52 -8.53 -27.93
N ASN A 335 -3.56 -8.23 -27.14
CA ASN A 335 -4.84 -8.95 -27.14
C ASN A 335 -5.94 -8.14 -27.86
N GLN A 336 -5.56 -7.37 -28.90
CA GLN A 336 -6.46 -6.47 -29.65
C GLN A 336 -7.80 -7.12 -30.05
N SER A 337 -7.81 -8.41 -30.43
CA SER A 337 -9.04 -9.13 -30.79
C SER A 337 -10.07 -9.25 -29.64
N ARG A 338 -9.66 -9.10 -28.38
CA ARG A 338 -10.52 -9.14 -27.19
C ARG A 338 -10.88 -7.76 -26.65
N VAL A 339 -10.11 -6.73 -26.99
CA VAL A 339 -10.40 -5.37 -26.52
C VAL A 339 -11.65 -4.85 -27.23
N ASP A 340 -11.79 -5.11 -28.52
CA ASP A 340 -12.99 -4.77 -29.28
C ASP A 340 -14.22 -5.54 -28.75
N GLU A 341 -14.08 -6.83 -28.40
CA GLU A 341 -15.14 -7.63 -27.75
C GLU A 341 -15.55 -7.11 -26.35
N ILE A 342 -14.65 -6.43 -25.61
CA ILE A 342 -14.96 -5.85 -24.29
C ILE A 342 -15.78 -4.55 -24.42
N PHE A 343 -15.66 -3.84 -25.54
CA PHE A 343 -16.39 -2.59 -25.81
C PHE A 343 -17.60 -2.77 -26.74
N GLU A 344 -17.83 -3.97 -27.27
CA GLU A 344 -19.12 -4.36 -27.85
C GLU A 344 -20.16 -4.49 -26.74
N PHE A 345 -20.72 -3.36 -26.31
CA PHE A 345 -22.00 -3.37 -25.64
C PHE A 345 -23.02 -3.88 -26.67
N ASN A 346 -23.54 -5.09 -26.46
CA ASN A 346 -24.68 -5.57 -27.23
C ASN A 346 -25.79 -4.51 -27.18
N GLU A 347 -26.05 -3.87 -28.32
CA GLU A 347 -27.27 -3.11 -28.53
C GLU A 347 -28.43 -4.10 -28.54
N ASN A 348 -29.07 -4.31 -27.40
CA ASN A 348 -30.40 -4.91 -27.29
C ASN A 348 -31.21 -4.23 -26.19
#